data_AF-A0A0T6BC82-F1
#
_entry.id   AF-A0A0T6BC82-F1
#
_cell.length_a   1.000
_cell.length_b   1.000
_cell.length_c   1.000
_cell.angle_alpha   90.00
_cell.angle_beta   90.00
_cell.angle_gamma   90.00
#
_symmetry.space_group_name_H-M   'P 1'
#
loop_
_entity.id
_entity.type
_entity.pdbx_description
1 polymer ?
#
loop_
_entity_poly.entity_id
_entity_poly.type
_entity_poly.pdbx_seq_one_letter_code
_entity_poly.pdbx_strand_id
1 'polypeptide(L)'
;LVLVFVVYNRRREAHIKYPGPDDDVRENIINYDDEGGGEDDMTAFDITPLQIPIGGPLPELAPPKIGFNIMGLGGEPNVGIFIEEHKKRADSDPNAPPFDDLRNYAYEGGGSTAGSLSSLASGTDDEVQEYDYLGAWGPRFDKLANMYGTGEETELEDE
;
A
#
# COMPACT_ATOMS: atom_id res chain seq x y z
N LEU A 1 -8.00 -47.54 -17.95
CA LEU A 1 -8.55 -46.73 -16.84
C LEU A 1 -7.96 -45.31 -16.78
N VAL A 2 -6.63 -45.14 -16.85
CA VAL A 2 -5.98 -43.81 -16.81
C VAL A 2 -6.44 -42.87 -17.93
N LEU A 3 -6.53 -43.34 -19.18
CA LEU A 3 -7.00 -42.51 -20.30
C LEU A 3 -8.44 -42.01 -20.14
N VAL A 4 -9.31 -42.82 -19.52
CA VAL A 4 -10.71 -42.43 -19.22
C VAL A 4 -10.73 -41.34 -18.15
N PHE A 5 -9.87 -41.45 -17.12
CA PHE A 5 -9.71 -40.44 -16.08
C PHE A 5 -9.17 -39.12 -16.64
N VAL A 6 -8.19 -39.18 -17.55
CA VAL A 6 -7.65 -37.98 -18.22
C VAL A 6 -8.71 -37.31 -19.09
N VAL A 7 -9.45 -38.05 -19.91
CA VAL A 7 -10.54 -37.48 -20.74
C VAL A 7 -11.67 -36.93 -19.88
N TYR A 8 -11.98 -37.57 -18.76
CA TYR A 8 -12.98 -37.11 -17.79
C TYR A 8 -12.56 -35.79 -17.12
N ASN A 9 -11.32 -35.69 -16.65
CA ASN A 9 -10.79 -34.45 -16.09
C ASN A 9 -10.70 -33.34 -17.14
N ARG A 10 -10.25 -33.66 -18.36
CA ARG A 10 -10.14 -32.67 -19.44
C ARG A 10 -11.50 -32.18 -19.95
N ARG A 11 -12.56 -32.99 -19.85
CA ARG A 11 -13.94 -32.56 -20.13
C ARG A 11 -14.53 -31.72 -18.99
N ARG A 12 -14.14 -31.98 -17.74
CA ARG A 12 -14.57 -31.18 -16.58
C ARG A 12 -13.93 -29.80 -16.55
N GLU A 13 -12.71 -29.64 -17.06
CA GLU A 13 -12.00 -28.36 -17.09
C GLU A 13 -12.47 -27.40 -18.20
N ALA A 14 -13.36 -27.83 -19.11
CA ALA A 14 -13.77 -27.04 -20.27
C ALA A 14 -15.09 -26.26 -20.12
N HIS A 15 -15.60 -26.06 -18.90
CA HIS A 15 -16.87 -25.34 -18.68
C HIS A 15 -16.82 -24.29 -17.57
N ILE A 16 -15.72 -23.56 -17.48
CA ILE A 16 -15.74 -22.25 -16.82
C ILE A 16 -16.27 -21.26 -17.86
N LYS A 17 -17.60 -21.08 -17.88
CA LYS A 17 -18.20 -19.94 -18.58
C LYS A 17 -17.79 -18.70 -17.80
N TYR A 18 -16.96 -17.86 -18.39
CA TYR A 18 -16.70 -16.52 -17.88
C TYR A 18 -18.00 -15.72 -18.02
N PRO A 19 -18.57 -15.17 -16.95
CA PRO A 19 -19.67 -14.23 -17.05
C PRO A 19 -19.17 -13.00 -17.82
N GLY A 20 -20.02 -12.44 -18.69
CA GLY A 20 -19.72 -11.15 -19.30
C GLY A 20 -19.74 -10.04 -18.24
N PRO A 21 -19.12 -8.88 -18.51
CA PRO A 21 -19.04 -7.76 -17.55
C PRO A 21 -20.40 -7.18 -17.11
N ASP A 22 -21.51 -7.67 -17.66
CA ASP A 22 -22.87 -7.22 -17.35
C ASP A 22 -23.68 -8.20 -16.48
N ASP A 23 -23.18 -9.42 -16.19
CA ASP A 23 -23.93 -10.46 -15.46
C ASP A 23 -23.63 -10.51 -13.94
N ASP A 24 -22.56 -9.86 -13.44
CA ASP A 24 -21.98 -10.21 -12.13
C ASP A 24 -22.42 -9.37 -10.90
N VAL A 25 -23.44 -8.53 -10.99
CA VAL A 25 -23.87 -7.72 -9.82
C VAL A 25 -25.35 -7.81 -9.45
N ARG A 26 -26.18 -8.44 -10.30
CA ARG A 26 -27.63 -8.54 -10.05
C ARG A 26 -28.02 -9.77 -9.24
N GLU A 27 -27.19 -10.80 -9.25
CA GLU A 27 -27.47 -12.08 -8.57
C GLU A 27 -27.13 -12.07 -7.08
N ASN A 28 -26.34 -11.10 -6.61
CA ASN A 28 -26.00 -10.90 -5.20
C ASN A 28 -26.91 -9.89 -4.47
N ILE A 29 -27.94 -9.37 -5.15
CA ILE A 29 -28.94 -8.51 -4.51
C ILE A 29 -29.98 -9.41 -3.87
N ILE A 30 -29.73 -9.80 -2.62
CA ILE A 30 -30.73 -10.45 -1.78
C ILE A 30 -31.62 -9.35 -1.22
N ASN A 31 -32.87 -9.27 -1.67
CA ASN A 31 -33.87 -8.41 -1.06
C ASN A 31 -34.22 -8.95 0.33
N TYR A 32 -33.62 -8.36 1.37
CA TYR A 32 -34.04 -8.55 2.75
C TYR A 32 -35.32 -7.73 2.98
N ASP A 33 -36.47 -8.36 2.78
CA ASP A 33 -37.78 -7.84 3.23
C ASP A 33 -38.27 -8.61 4.47
N ASP A 34 -37.36 -9.28 5.18
CA ASP A 34 -37.68 -10.09 6.36
C ASP A 34 -37.27 -9.34 7.63
N GLU A 35 -38.33 -8.90 8.30
CA GLU A 35 -38.37 -8.23 9.59
C GLU A 35 -37.77 -9.09 10.70
N GLY A 36 -36.75 -8.54 11.39
CA GLY A 36 -36.49 -8.74 12.82
C GLY A 36 -36.18 -10.16 13.31
N GLY A 37 -34.90 -10.41 13.61
CA GLY A 37 -34.49 -11.49 14.51
C GLY A 37 -34.84 -11.13 15.96
N GLY A 38 -35.95 -11.68 16.44
CA GLY A 38 -36.54 -11.43 17.76
C GLY A 38 -35.58 -11.53 18.95
N GLU A 39 -35.82 -10.62 19.90
CA GLU A 39 -35.09 -10.35 21.13
C GLU A 39 -35.46 -11.31 22.29
N ASP A 40 -35.09 -12.58 22.22
CA ASP A 40 -35.49 -13.56 23.25
C ASP A 40 -34.71 -13.49 24.59
N ASP A 41 -33.62 -12.70 24.69
CA ASP A 41 -32.71 -12.69 25.87
C ASP A 41 -32.87 -11.47 26.81
N MET A 42 -34.06 -10.83 26.88
CA MET A 42 -34.28 -9.63 27.69
C MET A 42 -34.34 -9.83 29.22
N THR A 43 -34.34 -11.07 29.73
CA THR A 43 -34.62 -11.34 31.16
C THR A 43 -33.39 -11.67 32.01
N ALA A 44 -32.19 -11.70 31.43
CA ALA A 44 -30.99 -12.21 32.10
C ALA A 44 -30.16 -11.16 32.87
N PHE A 45 -30.60 -9.90 32.97
CA PHE A 45 -29.79 -8.85 33.61
C PHE A 45 -30.22 -8.59 35.07
N ASP A 46 -29.30 -8.87 36.01
CA ASP A 46 -29.42 -8.45 37.41
C ASP A 46 -29.02 -6.97 37.53
N ILE A 47 -30.01 -6.11 37.79
CA ILE A 47 -29.84 -4.65 37.94
C ILE A 47 -29.50 -4.22 39.37
N THR A 48 -29.41 -5.15 40.33
CA THR A 48 -29.01 -4.83 41.72
C THR A 48 -27.65 -4.15 41.84
N PRO A 49 -26.64 -4.36 40.97
CA PRO A 49 -25.36 -3.64 41.05
C PRO A 49 -25.46 -2.15 40.69
N LEU A 50 -26.54 -1.73 40.01
CA LEU A 50 -26.75 -0.35 39.57
C LEU A 50 -27.45 0.51 40.63
N GLN A 51 -27.96 -0.11 41.71
CA GLN A 51 -28.62 0.62 42.78
C GLN A 51 -27.58 1.23 43.72
N ILE A 52 -27.39 2.55 43.61
CA ILE A 52 -26.58 3.31 44.57
C ILE A 52 -27.36 3.32 45.89
N PRO A 53 -26.82 2.78 47.00
CA PRO A 53 -27.49 2.81 48.29
C PRO A 53 -27.53 4.25 48.83
N ILE A 54 -28.67 4.91 48.66
CA ILE A 54 -28.96 6.20 49.29
C ILE A 54 -29.32 5.91 50.76
N GLY A 55 -28.32 5.80 51.63
CA GLY A 55 -28.54 5.74 53.08
C GLY A 55 -27.67 4.74 53.83
N GLY A 56 -26.39 5.06 54.02
CA GLY A 56 -25.51 4.37 54.97
C GLY A 56 -24.24 5.19 55.23
N PRO A 57 -23.69 5.20 56.45
CA PRO A 57 -22.57 6.07 56.81
C PRO A 57 -21.29 5.64 56.08
N LEU A 58 -20.66 6.62 55.43
CA LEU A 58 -19.47 6.48 54.59
C LEU A 58 -18.24 6.06 55.43
N PRO A 59 -17.49 5.00 55.07
CA PRO A 59 -16.12 4.83 55.51
C PRO A 59 -15.20 5.73 54.68
N GLU A 60 -14.45 6.53 55.40
CA GLU A 60 -13.29 7.34 55.00
C GLU A 60 -12.31 6.54 54.11
N LEU A 61 -11.64 7.22 53.17
CA LEU A 61 -10.72 6.73 52.11
C LEU A 61 -11.29 6.46 50.70
N ALA A 62 -11.50 7.53 49.91
CA ALA A 62 -11.30 7.54 48.45
C ALA A 62 -11.11 9.00 47.94
N PRO A 63 -10.29 9.23 46.88
CA PRO A 63 -9.96 10.57 46.37
C PRO A 63 -11.21 11.29 45.81
N PRO A 64 -11.21 12.62 45.65
CA PRO A 64 -12.43 13.36 45.39
C PRO A 64 -13.01 12.92 44.05
N LYS A 65 -14.18 12.29 44.09
CA LYS A 65 -15.02 12.07 42.92
C LYS A 65 -15.30 13.44 42.35
N ILE A 66 -14.84 13.66 41.12
CA ILE A 66 -15.15 14.82 40.29
C ILE A 66 -16.65 15.07 40.42
N GLY A 67 -16.98 16.16 41.10
CA GLY A 67 -18.35 16.57 41.30
C GLY A 67 -18.98 16.72 39.93
N PHE A 68 -20.02 15.94 39.67
CA PHE A 68 -21.05 16.39 38.75
C PHE A 68 -21.45 17.77 39.26
N ASN A 69 -21.02 18.82 38.56
CA ASN A 69 -21.44 20.19 38.81
C ASN A 69 -22.93 20.30 38.45
N ILE A 70 -23.79 19.75 39.30
CA ILE A 70 -25.19 20.13 39.38
C ILE A 70 -25.20 21.44 40.16
N MET A 71 -24.74 22.52 39.54
CA MET A 71 -25.14 23.87 39.95
C MET A 71 -24.96 24.87 38.81
N GLY A 72 -25.95 24.91 37.94
CA GLY A 72 -26.30 26.09 37.16
C GLY A 72 -27.69 26.54 37.62
N LEU A 73 -27.72 27.70 38.26
CA LEU A 73 -28.86 28.36 38.90
C LEU A 73 -30.18 28.35 38.10
N GLY A 74 -31.28 27.98 38.77
CA GLY A 74 -32.44 28.88 38.95
C GLY A 74 -33.18 29.44 37.73
N GLY A 75 -33.45 28.65 36.70
CA GLY A 75 -34.42 28.99 35.64
C GLY A 75 -35.13 27.73 35.16
N GLU A 76 -36.38 27.84 34.69
CA GLU A 76 -37.04 26.69 34.04
C GLU A 76 -36.11 26.10 32.98
N PRO A 77 -35.97 24.76 32.90
CA PRO A 77 -35.08 24.15 31.93
C PRO A 77 -35.57 24.51 30.53
N ASN A 78 -34.87 25.44 29.87
CA ASN A 78 -35.19 25.82 28.50
C ASN A 78 -34.72 24.69 27.59
N VAL A 79 -35.65 23.79 27.28
CA VAL A 79 -35.42 22.61 26.44
C VAL A 79 -34.87 23.01 25.07
N GLY A 80 -35.22 24.20 24.55
CA GLY A 80 -34.68 24.73 23.30
C GLY A 80 -33.17 24.94 23.34
N ILE A 81 -32.66 25.58 24.40
CA ILE A 81 -31.21 25.79 24.59
C ILE A 81 -30.50 24.46 24.78
N PHE A 82 -31.09 23.54 25.56
CA PHE A 82 -30.55 22.20 25.78
C PHE A 82 -30.40 21.42 24.47
N ILE A 83 -31.45 21.41 23.63
CA ILE A 83 -31.44 20.74 22.33
C ILE A 83 -30.42 21.41 21.40
N GLU A 84 -30.37 22.74 21.36
CA GLU A 84 -29.44 23.47 20.49
C GLU A 84 -27.98 23.21 20.89
N GLU A 85 -27.66 23.18 22.19
CA GLU A 85 -26.34 22.84 22.68
C GLU A 85 -25.94 21.39 22.32
N HIS A 86 -26.85 20.43 22.51
CA HIS A 86 -26.59 19.02 22.20
C HIS A 86 -26.48 18.78 20.69
N LYS A 87 -27.30 19.45 19.89
CA LYS A 87 -27.22 19.42 18.44
C LYS A 87 -25.86 19.93 17.98
N LYS A 88 -25.42 21.09 18.47
CA LYS A 88 -24.11 21.66 18.12
C LYS A 88 -22.95 20.72 18.49
N ARG A 89 -23.06 20.01 19.62
CA ARG A 89 -22.09 19.00 20.05
C ARG A 89 -22.06 17.80 19.11
N ALA A 90 -23.23 17.30 18.69
CA ALA A 90 -23.34 16.18 17.76
C ALA A 90 -22.82 16.55 16.35
N ASP A 91 -23.18 17.74 15.86
CA ASP A 91 -22.74 18.25 14.54
C ASP A 91 -21.23 18.49 14.47
N SER A 92 -20.57 18.66 15.62
CA SER A 92 -19.13 18.90 15.72
C SER A 92 -18.33 17.69 16.22
N ASP A 93 -18.95 16.50 16.26
CA ASP A 93 -18.27 15.29 16.73
C ASP A 93 -17.21 14.81 15.73
N PRO A 94 -15.91 14.81 16.09
CA PRO A 94 -14.84 14.36 15.20
C PRO A 94 -14.84 12.84 14.96
N ASN A 95 -15.60 12.07 15.75
CA ASN A 95 -15.77 10.63 15.55
C ASN A 95 -16.98 10.31 14.68
N ALA A 96 -17.70 11.33 14.20
CA ALA A 96 -18.75 11.13 13.23
C ALA A 96 -18.15 10.69 11.88
N PRO A 97 -18.80 9.74 11.17
CA PRO A 97 -18.34 9.30 9.86
C PRO A 97 -18.45 10.40 8.79
N PRO A 98 -17.74 10.28 7.65
CA PRO A 98 -16.92 9.13 7.24
C PRO A 98 -15.52 9.14 7.85
N PHE A 99 -15.04 7.96 8.22
CA PHE A 99 -13.65 7.79 8.64
C PHE A 99 -12.70 7.76 7.44
N ASP A 100 -11.44 8.08 7.69
CA ASP A 100 -10.37 7.90 6.72
C ASP A 100 -10.17 6.42 6.40
N ASP A 101 -9.86 6.13 5.14
CA ASP A 101 -9.59 4.77 4.66
C ASP A 101 -8.15 4.67 4.12
N LEU A 102 -7.45 3.60 4.47
CA LEU A 102 -6.09 3.35 4.01
C LEU A 102 -6.12 2.52 2.73
N ARG A 103 -5.54 3.05 1.67
CA ARG A 103 -5.34 2.32 0.41
C ARG A 103 -3.91 1.83 0.33
N ASN A 104 -3.74 0.51 0.41
CA ASN A 104 -2.44 -0.12 0.24
C ASN A 104 -2.15 -0.30 -1.26
N TYR A 105 -1.03 0.25 -1.73
CA TYR A 105 -0.55 0.10 -3.10
C TYR A 105 0.73 -0.72 -3.08
N ALA A 106 0.70 -1.88 -3.71
CA ALA A 106 1.82 -2.83 -3.78
C ALA A 106 2.12 -3.27 -5.22
N TYR A 107 1.73 -2.47 -6.22
CA TYR A 107 2.00 -2.80 -7.61
C TYR A 107 3.46 -2.52 -7.96
N GLU A 108 4.21 -3.59 -8.18
CA GLU A 108 5.65 -3.55 -8.49
C GLU A 108 5.97 -3.32 -9.98
N GLY A 109 4.95 -3.40 -10.85
CA GLY A 109 5.14 -3.37 -12.29
C GLY A 109 5.12 -4.76 -12.92
N GLY A 110 5.24 -4.81 -14.24
CA GLY A 110 5.13 -6.04 -15.03
C GLY A 110 6.46 -6.76 -15.34
N GLY A 111 7.57 -6.32 -14.75
CA GLY A 111 8.89 -6.93 -14.99
C GLY A 111 9.46 -6.72 -16.39
N SER A 112 9.28 -5.53 -16.99
CA SER A 112 9.83 -5.22 -18.31
C SER A 112 11.36 -5.19 -18.30
N THR A 113 11.99 -5.86 -19.27
CA THR A 113 13.43 -5.75 -19.49
C THR A 113 13.80 -4.33 -19.92
N ALA A 114 14.93 -3.80 -19.43
CA ALA A 114 15.38 -2.42 -19.67
C ALA A 114 15.77 -2.07 -21.13
N GLY A 115 15.43 -2.92 -22.12
CA GLY A 115 15.88 -2.79 -23.50
C GLY A 115 17.39 -3.01 -23.64
N SER A 116 17.93 -2.59 -24.79
CA SER A 116 19.37 -2.64 -25.06
C SER A 116 20.03 -1.37 -24.55
N LEU A 117 21.05 -1.52 -23.69
CA LEU A 117 21.90 -0.41 -23.23
C LEU A 117 23.13 -0.27 -24.13
N SER A 118 23.65 0.94 -24.26
CA SER A 118 24.91 1.19 -24.97
C SER A 118 26.07 0.48 -24.28
N SER A 119 26.98 -0.09 -25.08
CA SER A 119 28.23 -0.68 -24.58
C SER A 119 29.16 0.40 -24.03
N LEU A 120 29.87 0.10 -22.93
CA LEU A 120 30.85 1.02 -22.33
C LEU A 120 31.99 1.42 -23.28
N ALA A 121 32.31 0.56 -24.25
CA ALA A 121 33.38 0.76 -25.23
C ALA A 121 32.95 1.59 -26.46
N SER A 122 31.70 2.05 -26.53
CA SER A 122 31.13 2.70 -27.73
C SER A 122 31.79 4.04 -28.10
N GLY A 123 32.79 4.52 -27.36
CA GLY A 123 33.48 5.79 -27.63
C GLY A 123 35.00 5.73 -27.54
N THR A 124 35.62 4.54 -27.43
CA THR A 124 37.08 4.41 -27.28
C THR A 124 37.78 3.85 -28.52
N ASP A 125 37.04 3.48 -29.56
CA ASP A 125 37.59 2.76 -30.73
C ASP A 125 38.00 3.69 -31.89
N ASP A 126 37.60 4.95 -31.85
CA ASP A 126 37.87 5.93 -32.92
C ASP A 126 39.17 6.73 -32.71
N GLU A 127 40.05 6.31 -31.79
CA GLU A 127 41.34 6.98 -31.60
C GLU A 127 42.40 6.47 -32.58
N VAL A 128 43.13 7.41 -33.19
CA VAL A 128 44.27 7.11 -34.06
C VAL A 128 45.38 6.48 -33.20
N GLN A 129 45.78 5.26 -33.54
CA GLN A 129 46.77 4.50 -32.78
C GLN A 129 48.19 5.02 -33.05
N GLU A 130 48.68 5.93 -32.22
CA GLU A 130 50.06 6.46 -32.24
C GLU A 130 50.96 5.64 -31.30
N TYR A 131 52.12 5.19 -31.79
CA TYR A 131 53.01 4.25 -31.07
C TYR A 131 54.44 4.77 -30.88
N ASP A 132 54.69 6.06 -31.07
CA ASP A 132 56.03 6.66 -31.02
C ASP A 132 56.72 6.49 -29.65
N TYR A 133 55.95 6.28 -28.58
CA TYR A 133 56.47 5.97 -27.24
C TYR A 133 57.21 4.62 -27.14
N LEU A 134 57.01 3.69 -28.09
CA LEU A 134 57.68 2.39 -28.09
C LEU A 134 59.20 2.51 -28.22
N GLY A 135 59.70 3.54 -28.92
CA GLY A 135 61.14 3.79 -29.04
C GLY A 135 61.81 4.12 -27.70
N ALA A 136 61.07 4.65 -26.74
CA ALA A 136 61.58 5.01 -25.41
C ALA A 136 61.55 3.85 -24.40
N TRP A 137 60.92 2.71 -24.71
CA TRP A 137 60.78 1.58 -23.78
C TRP A 137 62.01 0.66 -23.70
N GLY A 138 63.01 0.91 -24.55
CA GLY A 138 64.30 0.24 -24.53
C GLY A 138 64.36 -1.05 -25.37
N PRO A 139 65.51 -1.75 -25.37
CA PRO A 139 65.89 -2.71 -26.42
C PRO A 139 65.00 -3.94 -26.56
N ARG A 140 64.18 -4.22 -25.54
CA ARG A 140 63.20 -5.31 -25.59
C ARG A 140 62.02 -4.99 -26.51
N PHE A 141 61.78 -3.70 -26.78
CA PHE A 141 60.66 -3.20 -27.57
C PHE A 141 61.08 -2.69 -28.96
N ASP A 142 62.37 -2.71 -29.31
CA ASP A 142 62.90 -2.28 -30.62
C ASP A 142 62.15 -2.90 -31.80
N LYS A 143 61.82 -4.20 -31.70
CA LYS A 143 61.07 -4.87 -32.77
C LYS A 143 59.66 -4.30 -32.94
N LEU A 144 58.99 -3.93 -31.84
CA LEU A 144 57.67 -3.31 -31.88
C LEU A 144 57.77 -1.85 -32.35
N ALA A 145 58.77 -1.10 -31.89
CA ALA A 145 59.06 0.25 -32.37
C ALA A 145 59.32 0.27 -33.88
N ASN A 146 60.05 -0.71 -34.42
CA ASN A 146 60.28 -0.82 -35.86
C ASN A 146 59.03 -1.21 -36.66
N MET A 147 58.06 -1.93 -36.05
CA MET A 147 56.84 -2.38 -36.74
C MET A 147 55.71 -1.34 -36.69
N TYR A 148 55.65 -0.54 -35.64
CA TYR A 148 54.53 0.37 -35.35
C TYR A 148 54.94 1.84 -35.21
N GLY A 149 56.23 2.14 -35.06
CA GLY A 149 56.74 3.49 -35.10
C GLY A 149 56.59 4.07 -36.50
N THR A 150 56.41 5.37 -36.58
CA THR A 150 56.45 6.11 -37.83
C THR A 150 57.79 5.81 -38.51
N GLY A 151 57.77 4.94 -39.54
CA GLY A 151 58.94 4.76 -40.38
C GLY A 151 59.28 6.13 -40.95
N GLU A 152 60.53 6.56 -40.80
CA GLU A 152 61.03 7.62 -41.66
C GLU A 152 60.75 7.15 -43.09
N GLU A 153 59.72 7.73 -43.72
CA GLU A 153 59.58 7.69 -45.16
C GLU A 153 60.87 8.32 -45.65
N THR A 154 61.83 7.48 -46.00
CA THR A 154 63.01 7.89 -46.74
C THR A 154 62.46 8.43 -48.05
N GLU A 155 62.23 9.75 -48.11
CA GLU A 155 62.11 10.49 -49.35
C GLU A 155 63.39 10.18 -50.13
N LEU A 156 63.27 9.22 -51.06
CA LEU A 156 64.26 9.01 -52.09
C LEU A 156 64.14 10.19 -53.06
N GLU A 157 64.73 11.32 -52.68
CA GLU A 157 65.17 12.34 -53.62
C GLU A 157 66.45 11.81 -54.29
N ASP A 158 66.28 11.01 -55.35
CA ASP A 158 67.36 10.75 -56.31
C ASP A 158 67.28 11.83 -57.42
N GLU A 159 68.22 12.78 -57.40
CA GLU A 159 68.62 13.63 -58.54
C GLU A 159 69.46 12.86 -59.57
#